data_AF-A0A1X9QM74-F1
#
_entry.id   AF-A0A1X9QM74-F1
#
_cell.length_a   1.000
_cell.length_b   1.000
_cell.length_c   1.000
_cell.angle_alpha   90.00
_cell.angle_beta   90.00
_cell.angle_gamma   90.00
#
_symmetry.space_group_name_H-M   'P 1'
#
loop_
_entity.id
_entity.type
_entity.pdbx_description
1 polymer ?
#
loop_
_entity_poly.entity_id
_entity_poly.type
_entity_poly.pdbx_seq_one_letter_code
_entity_poly.pdbx_strand_id
1 'polypeptide(L)'
;SYQIEGATTRDGRHPSIWDTFCAYPGKVADGATGDVACDHYHRMEEDVALMKQLGVDIYRFSISWPRVLTMDGELNRQGIDFYKRLLATLKRNGIKACATLFHWDLP
;
A
#
# COMPACT_ATOMS: atom_id res chain seq x y z
N SER A 1 1.84 1.12 3.27
CA SER A 1 1.10 0.12 2.49
C SER A 1 -0.10 -0.34 3.29
N TYR A 2 0.03 -1.34 4.18
CA TYR A 2 -1.11 -2.05 4.79
C TYR A 2 -2.16 -1.14 5.45
N GLN A 3 -1.71 -0.07 6.12
CA GLN A 3 -2.58 0.84 6.87
C GLN A 3 -3.54 1.68 6.00
N ILE A 4 -3.26 1.87 4.70
CA ILE A 4 -4.06 2.76 3.83
C ILE A 4 -4.50 2.10 2.52
N GLU A 5 -3.74 1.14 2.00
CA GLU A 5 -3.98 0.60 0.65
C GLU A 5 -5.30 -0.15 0.53
N GLY A 6 -5.60 -1.06 1.46
CA GLY A 6 -6.68 -2.02 1.28
C GLY A 6 -6.42 -2.97 0.12
N ALA A 7 -7.51 -3.49 -0.46
CA ALA A 7 -7.48 -4.39 -1.61
C ALA A 7 -6.57 -5.61 -1.37
N THR A 8 -6.73 -6.23 -0.20
CA THR A 8 -5.82 -7.26 0.34
C THR A 8 -5.75 -8.52 -0.51
N THR A 9 -6.76 -8.79 -1.34
CA THR A 9 -6.88 -9.96 -2.22
C THR A 9 -6.81 -9.64 -3.72
N ARG A 10 -6.51 -8.39 -4.09
CA ARG A 10 -6.46 -7.96 -5.50
C ARG A 10 -5.10 -8.14 -6.13
N ASP A 11 -5.11 -8.39 -7.44
CA ASP A 11 -3.95 -8.31 -8.33
C ASP A 11 -2.75 -9.13 -7.85
N GLY A 12 -3.02 -10.30 -7.28
CA GLY A 12 -2.01 -11.25 -6.84
C GLY A 12 -1.30 -10.88 -5.53
N ARG A 13 -1.84 -9.93 -4.74
CA ARG A 13 -1.34 -9.69 -3.38
C ARG A 13 -1.61 -10.91 -2.50
N HIS A 14 -0.56 -11.41 -1.84
CA HIS A 14 -0.67 -12.44 -0.82
C HIS A 14 -1.05 -11.86 0.55
N PRO A 15 -1.56 -12.68 1.49
CA PRO A 15 -1.66 -12.28 2.89
C PRO A 15 -0.29 -11.87 3.43
N SER A 16 -0.30 -10.95 4.39
CA SER A 16 0.84 -10.62 5.25
C SER A 16 0.61 -11.17 6.66
N ILE A 17 1.64 -11.06 7.50
CA ILE A 17 1.53 -11.35 8.93
C ILE A 17 0.43 -10.53 9.61
N TRP A 18 0.14 -9.30 9.14
CA TRP A 18 -0.93 -8.47 9.70
C TRP A 18 -2.32 -8.96 9.29
N ASP A 19 -2.49 -9.45 8.06
CA ASP A 19 -3.75 -10.06 7.63
C ASP A 19 -4.11 -11.24 8.55
N THR A 20 -3.11 -12.06 8.88
CA THR A 20 -3.29 -13.19 9.81
C THR A 20 -3.46 -12.71 11.25
N PHE A 21 -2.67 -11.74 11.71
CA PHE A 21 -2.72 -11.22 13.08
C PHE A 21 -4.07 -10.60 13.42
N CYS A 22 -4.63 -9.78 12.51
CA CYS A 22 -5.93 -9.12 12.70
C CYS A 22 -7.10 -10.11 12.74
N ALA A 23 -6.97 -11.28 12.09
CA ALA A 23 -8.01 -12.31 12.09
C ALA A 23 -8.15 -13.02 13.46
N TYR A 24 -7.17 -12.91 14.36
CA TYR A 24 -7.25 -13.51 15.69
C TYR A 24 -8.07 -12.63 16.66
N PRO A 25 -9.12 -13.17 17.31
CA PRO A 25 -9.92 -12.43 18.28
C PRO A 25 -9.07 -11.81 19.40
N GLY A 26 -9.32 -10.53 19.69
CA GLY A 26 -8.66 -9.80 20.77
C GLY A 26 -7.23 -9.34 20.48
N LYS A 27 -6.69 -9.54 19.26
CA LYS A 27 -5.36 -9.03 18.87
C LYS A 27 -5.37 -7.59 18.38
N VAL A 28 -6.48 -7.15 17.81
CA VAL A 28 -6.71 -5.76 17.39
C VAL A 28 -7.95 -5.24 18.10
N ALA A 29 -7.89 -3.99 18.56
CA ALA A 29 -9.04 -3.31 19.14
C ALA A 29 -10.21 -3.34 18.15
N ASP A 30 -11.39 -3.72 18.63
CA ASP A 30 -12.63 -3.84 17.85
C ASP A 30 -12.57 -4.82 16.66
N GLY A 31 -11.51 -5.64 16.56
CA GLY A 31 -11.36 -6.66 15.51
C GLY A 31 -11.17 -6.11 14.10
N ALA A 32 -10.72 -4.85 13.97
CA ALA A 32 -10.53 -4.21 12.67
C ALA A 32 -9.43 -4.87 11.83
N THR A 33 -9.62 -4.89 10.51
CA THR A 33 -8.66 -5.43 9.53
C THR A 33 -8.22 -4.36 8.53
N GLY A 34 -7.14 -4.65 7.78
CA GLY A 34 -6.67 -3.81 6.68
C GLY A 34 -7.34 -4.09 5.33
N ASP A 35 -8.45 -4.84 5.28
CA ASP A 35 -9.03 -5.32 4.01
C ASP A 35 -9.46 -4.19 3.07
N VAL A 36 -10.15 -3.18 3.62
CA VAL A 36 -10.53 -1.96 2.91
C VAL A 36 -9.59 -0.81 3.27
N ALA A 37 -9.27 -0.64 4.55
CA ALA A 37 -8.46 0.47 5.06
C ALA A 37 -8.98 1.84 4.55
N CYS A 38 -8.13 2.64 3.93
CA CYS A 38 -8.51 3.91 3.29
C CYS A 38 -8.84 3.76 1.80
N ASP A 39 -8.80 2.53 1.26
CA ASP A 39 -9.03 2.24 -0.16
C ASP A 39 -8.08 2.98 -1.11
N HIS A 40 -6.87 3.32 -0.63
CA HIS A 40 -5.85 4.04 -1.40
C HIS A 40 -5.44 3.27 -2.67
N TYR A 41 -5.58 1.94 -2.69
CA TYR A 41 -5.30 1.15 -3.89
C TYR A 41 -6.12 1.61 -5.11
N HIS A 42 -7.39 1.94 -4.90
CA HIS A 42 -8.28 2.44 -5.95
C HIS A 42 -8.26 3.96 -6.04
N ARG A 43 -8.12 4.66 -4.91
CA ARG A 43 -8.25 6.12 -4.78
C ARG A 43 -6.94 6.89 -4.88
N MET A 44 -5.83 6.22 -5.19
CA MET A 44 -4.48 6.80 -5.19
C MET A 44 -4.39 8.15 -5.91
N GLU A 45 -5.07 8.31 -7.05
CA GLU A 45 -5.02 9.56 -7.83
C GLU A 45 -5.73 10.72 -7.12
N GLU A 46 -6.85 10.44 -6.43
CA GLU A 46 -7.55 11.41 -5.58
C GLU A 46 -6.68 11.83 -4.40
N ASP A 47 -6.04 10.86 -3.73
CA ASP A 47 -5.17 11.12 -2.59
C ASP A 47 -3.95 11.97 -2.98
N VAL A 48 -3.33 11.70 -4.13
CA VAL A 48 -2.22 12.52 -4.62
C VAL A 48 -2.69 13.93 -5.01
N ALA A 49 -3.90 14.08 -5.55
CA ALA A 49 -4.47 15.41 -5.82
C ALA A 49 -4.68 16.21 -4.52
N LEU A 50 -5.16 15.56 -3.45
CA LEU A 50 -5.28 16.18 -2.13
C LEU A 50 -3.91 16.57 -1.56
N MET A 51 -2.88 15.72 -1.69
CA MET A 51 -1.51 16.06 -1.28
C MET A 51 -0.99 17.29 -2.02
N LYS A 52 -1.31 17.41 -3.31
CA LYS A 52 -0.94 18.60 -4.10
C LYS A 52 -1.62 19.87 -3.59
N GLN A 53 -2.92 19.79 -3.27
CA GLN A 53 -3.67 20.90 -2.68
C GLN A 53 -3.12 21.31 -1.31
N LEU A 54 -2.69 20.33 -0.51
CA LEU A 54 -2.05 20.56 0.78
C LEU A 54 -0.68 21.26 0.65
N GLY A 55 -0.03 21.16 -0.51
CA GLY A 55 1.22 21.85 -0.80
C GLY A 55 2.47 21.17 -0.23
N VAL A 56 2.43 19.85 -0.02
CA VAL A 56 3.58 19.10 0.52
C VAL A 56 4.69 18.91 -0.52
N ASP A 57 5.95 18.99 -0.07
CA ASP A 57 7.12 18.75 -0.93
C ASP A 57 7.41 17.26 -1.14
N ILE A 58 7.18 16.45 -0.11
CA ILE A 58 7.58 15.04 -0.04
C ILE A 58 6.40 14.20 0.43
N TYR A 59 6.13 13.11 -0.27
CA TYR A 59 5.25 12.04 0.21
C TYR A 59 6.07 10.81 0.54
N ARG A 60 6.05 10.42 1.82
CA ARG A 60 6.64 9.17 2.29
C ARG A 60 5.58 8.07 2.30
N PHE A 61 5.85 6.98 1.58
CA PHE A 61 5.00 5.78 1.54
C PHE A 61 5.85 4.53 1.77
N SER A 62 5.21 3.38 1.97
CA SER A 62 5.89 2.09 1.98
C SER A 62 5.37 1.17 0.88
N ILE A 63 6.26 0.30 0.39
CA ILE A 63 5.95 -0.73 -0.62
C ILE A 63 5.45 -1.98 0.11
N SER A 64 4.32 -2.53 -0.34
CA SER A 64 3.77 -3.77 0.18
C SER A 64 4.56 -4.95 -0.38
N TRP A 65 5.40 -5.57 0.45
CA TRP A 65 6.13 -6.80 0.08
C TRP A 65 5.21 -7.86 -0.54
N PRO A 66 4.10 -8.29 0.09
CA PRO A 66 3.27 -9.37 -0.46
C PRO A 66 2.53 -8.98 -1.74
N ARG A 67 2.60 -7.70 -2.16
CA ARG A 67 2.03 -7.22 -3.42
C ARG A 67 3.07 -7.26 -4.54
N VAL A 68 4.34 -6.96 -4.26
CA VAL A 68 5.38 -6.83 -5.29
C VAL A 68 6.16 -8.10 -5.56
N LEU A 69 6.17 -9.03 -4.61
CA LEU A 69 6.84 -10.32 -4.72
C LEU A 69 5.87 -11.45 -4.40
N THR A 70 5.99 -12.53 -5.14
CA THR A 70 5.38 -13.82 -4.83
C THR A 70 6.17 -14.55 -3.74
N MET A 71 5.62 -15.62 -3.17
CA MET A 71 6.26 -16.38 -2.09
C MET A 71 7.57 -17.07 -2.51
N ASP A 72 7.72 -17.37 -3.80
CA ASP A 72 8.92 -17.93 -4.43
C ASP A 72 9.94 -16.84 -4.84
N GLY A 73 9.65 -15.56 -4.59
CA GLY A 73 10.57 -14.44 -4.82
C GLY A 73 10.50 -13.84 -6.23
N GLU A 74 9.54 -14.26 -7.05
CA GLU A 74 9.30 -13.68 -8.37
C GLU A 74 8.54 -12.36 -8.27
N LEU A 75 8.74 -11.48 -9.27
CA LEU A 75 8.06 -10.19 -9.32
C LEU A 75 6.58 -10.35 -9.71
N ASN A 76 5.67 -9.88 -8.85
CA ASN A 76 4.28 -9.69 -9.24
C ASN A 76 4.14 -8.37 -10.03
N ARG A 77 4.03 -8.49 -11.36
CA ARG A 77 3.97 -7.35 -12.28
C ARG A 77 2.82 -6.38 -11.99
N GLN A 78 1.63 -6.89 -11.66
CA GLN A 78 0.47 -6.04 -11.40
C GLN A 78 0.67 -5.20 -10.14
N GLY A 79 1.26 -5.81 -9.10
CA GLY A 79 1.65 -5.11 -7.89
C GLY A 79 2.71 -4.02 -8.13
N ILE A 80 3.72 -4.33 -8.94
CA ILE A 80 4.74 -3.36 -9.37
C ILE A 80 4.12 -2.20 -10.16
N ASP A 81 3.15 -2.47 -11.03
CA ASP A 81 2.51 -1.46 -11.86
C ASP A 81 1.68 -0.46 -11.03
N PHE A 82 1.09 -0.88 -9.90
CA PHE A 82 0.49 0.06 -8.94
C PHE A 82 1.50 1.11 -8.45
N TYR A 83 2.67 0.67 -7.96
CA TYR A 83 3.69 1.60 -7.45
C TYR A 83 4.33 2.45 -8.55
N LYS A 84 4.49 1.91 -9.77
CA LYS A 84 4.92 2.70 -10.93
C LYS A 84 3.92 3.81 -11.25
N ARG A 85 2.62 3.51 -11.20
CA ARG A 85 1.55 4.50 -11.40
C ARG A 85 1.54 5.55 -10.29
N LEU A 86 1.72 5.15 -9.03
CA LEU A 86 1.88 6.09 -7.90
C LEU A 86 3.07 7.04 -8.11
N LEU A 87 4.25 6.50 -8.39
CA LEU A 87 5.46 7.30 -8.63
C LEU A 87 5.31 8.26 -9.81
N ALA A 88 4.70 7.80 -10.91
CA ALA A 88 4.39 8.66 -12.05
C ALA A 88 3.42 9.79 -11.68
N THR A 89 2.40 9.48 -10.87
CA THR A 89 1.38 10.46 -10.44
C THR A 89 1.96 11.49 -9.48
N LEU A 90 2.79 11.09 -8.52
CA LEU A 90 3.55 12.00 -7.65
C LEU A 90 4.45 12.93 -8.46
N LYS A 91 5.21 12.36 -9.40
CA LYS A 91 6.10 13.14 -10.29
C LYS A 91 5.34 14.17 -11.11
N ARG A 92 4.19 13.79 -11.71
CA ARG A 92 3.33 14.73 -12.47
C ARG A 92 2.81 15.89 -11.60
N ASN A 93 2.61 15.66 -10.31
CA ASN A 93 2.17 16.68 -9.36
C ASN A 93 3.33 17.46 -8.71
N GLY A 94 4.57 17.15 -9.06
CA GLY A 94 5.76 17.82 -8.50
C GLY A 94 6.04 17.44 -7.03
N ILE A 95 5.56 16.29 -6.58
CA ILE A 95 5.77 15.78 -5.21
C ILE A 95 6.91 14.76 -5.23
N LYS A 96 7.88 14.92 -4.33
CA LYS A 96 9.02 13.99 -4.21
C LYS A 96 8.58 12.71 -3.49
N ALA A 97 9.00 11.56 -4.03
CA ALA A 97 8.76 10.27 -3.42
C ALA A 97 9.83 9.91 -2.39
N CYS A 98 9.42 9.47 -1.19
CA CYS A 98 10.29 8.85 -0.20
C CYS A 98 9.78 7.43 0.08
N ALA A 99 10.40 6.42 -0.52
CA ALA A 99 9.95 5.03 -0.42
C ALA A 99 10.58 4.34 0.80
N THR A 100 9.72 3.77 1.65
CA THR A 100 10.09 2.84 2.73
C THR A 100 9.96 1.42 2.19
N LEU A 101 11.05 0.64 2.17
CA LEU A 101 11.03 -0.71 1.60
C LEU A 101 10.29 -1.72 2.48
N PHE A 102 10.42 -1.60 3.80
CA PHE A 102 9.79 -2.51 4.75
C PHE A 102 9.08 -1.72 5.85
N HIS A 103 7.78 -1.99 6.01
CA HIS A 103 6.97 -1.36 7.06
C HIS A 103 6.01 -2.38 7.68
N TRP A 104 6.61 -3.46 8.20
CA TRP A 104 5.99 -4.50 9.04
C TRP A 104 4.98 -5.41 8.36
N ASP A 105 4.80 -5.33 7.04
CA ASP A 105 3.90 -6.15 6.23
C ASP A 105 4.65 -7.31 5.55
N LEU A 106 5.29 -8.16 6.37
CA LEU A 106 5.95 -9.37 5.90
C LEU A 106 4.92 -10.34 5.26
N PRO A 107 5.19 -10.93 4.08
CA PRO A 107 4.33 -11.97 3.48
C PRO A 107 4.21 -13.22 4.37
#